data_AF-X0X487-F1
#
_entry.id   AF-X0X487-F1
#
_cell.length_a   1.000
_cell.length_b   1.000
_cell.length_c   1.000
_cell.angle_alpha   90.00
_cell.angle_beta   90.00
_cell.angle_gamma   90.00
#
_symmetry.space_group_name_H-M   'P 1'
#
loop_
_entity.id
_entity.type
_entity.pdbx_description
1 polymer ?
#
loop_
_entity_poly.entity_id
_entity_poly.type
_entity_poly.pdbx_seq_one_letter_code
_entity_poly.pdbx_strand_id
1 'polypeptide(L)'
;MSEKANIRNSGKCGFPKILPVREQSNLITELVRDRLDTVLPLAMREAGLDIWIILCQEEDLDPVYKTMIPMDCWSPILQMLIFVDEGDGKIKKYNVSGTDTKDLYERPYIGQLEEKQWPVLLDLVSKRDPKTIGVNIGTVKWSGS
;
A
#
# COMPACT_ATOMS: atom_id res chain seq x y z
N MET A 1 52.86 33.24 -24.51
CA MET A 1 51.77 32.83 -25.40
C MET A 1 51.03 31.67 -24.73
N SER A 2 49.71 31.83 -24.63
CA SER A 2 48.78 31.04 -23.83
C SER A 2 48.53 29.67 -24.48
N GLU A 3 48.84 28.58 -23.78
CA GLU A 3 48.39 27.24 -24.15
C GLU A 3 47.19 26.89 -23.26
N LYS A 4 46.02 26.95 -23.89
CA LYS A 4 44.70 26.81 -23.26
C LYS A 4 44.56 25.41 -22.64
N ALA A 5 44.03 25.36 -21.42
CA ALA A 5 43.57 24.13 -20.80
C ALA A 5 42.58 23.40 -21.73
N ASN A 6 42.94 22.17 -22.12
CA ASN A 6 42.12 21.29 -22.93
C ASN A 6 41.01 20.70 -22.04
N ILE A 7 39.88 21.41 -21.96
CA ILE A 7 38.64 20.91 -21.37
C ILE A 7 38.04 19.90 -22.37
N ARG A 8 38.43 18.63 -22.27
CA ARG A 8 37.79 17.52 -22.98
C ARG A 8 37.66 16.32 -22.06
N ASN A 9 36.52 16.21 -21.38
CA ASN A 9 35.58 15.10 -21.64
C ASN A 9 34.25 15.38 -20.93
N SER A 10 33.24 15.71 -21.72
CA SER A 10 31.84 15.80 -21.31
C SER A 10 31.38 14.50 -20.67
N GLY A 11 30.56 14.60 -19.62
CA GLY A 11 30.11 13.49 -18.80
C GLY A 11 29.61 12.28 -19.58
N LYS A 12 30.04 11.09 -19.16
CA LYS A 12 29.37 9.83 -19.49
C LYS A 12 27.96 9.89 -18.87
N CYS A 13 26.99 10.36 -19.64
CA CYS A 13 25.59 10.05 -19.37
C CYS A 13 25.39 8.57 -19.73
N GLY A 14 25.72 7.68 -18.79
CA GLY A 14 25.41 6.26 -18.92
C GLY A 14 23.90 6.08 -18.78
N PHE A 15 23.30 5.27 -19.65
CA PHE A 15 21.90 4.90 -19.51
C PHE A 15 21.65 4.29 -18.12
N PRO A 16 20.53 4.60 -17.46
CA PRO A 16 20.21 4.01 -16.16
C PRO A 16 20.18 2.49 -16.28
N LYS A 17 20.82 1.79 -15.35
CA LYS A 17 20.80 0.33 -15.29
C LYS A 17 19.38 -0.11 -14.95
N ILE A 18 18.69 -0.74 -15.90
CA ILE A 18 17.37 -1.33 -15.68
C ILE A 18 17.56 -2.68 -14.98
N LEU A 19 16.97 -2.82 -13.79
CA LEU A 19 17.01 -4.07 -13.02
C LEU A 19 16.12 -5.14 -13.68
N PRO A 20 16.42 -6.44 -13.54
CA PRO A 20 15.47 -7.51 -13.85
C PRO A 20 14.15 -7.33 -13.06
N VAL A 21 13.01 -7.71 -13.64
CA VAL A 21 11.67 -7.53 -13.03
C VAL A 21 11.58 -8.13 -11.62
N ARG A 22 12.24 -9.28 -11.38
CA ARG A 22 12.28 -9.90 -10.05
C ARG A 22 13.02 -9.03 -9.01
N GLU A 23 14.12 -8.41 -9.40
CA GLU A 23 14.85 -7.47 -8.53
C GLU A 23 14.07 -6.19 -8.30
N GLN A 24 13.33 -5.70 -9.31
CA GLN A 24 12.41 -4.58 -9.16
C GLN A 24 11.29 -4.90 -8.16
N SER A 25 10.67 -6.07 -8.23
CA SER A 25 9.63 -6.50 -7.28
C SER A 25 10.13 -6.49 -5.84
N ASN A 26 11.35 -7.01 -5.61
CA ASN A 26 11.97 -7.00 -4.28
C ASN A 26 12.21 -5.57 -3.80
N LEU A 27 12.84 -4.72 -4.62
CA LEU A 27 13.10 -3.33 -4.27
C LEU A 27 11.80 -2.57 -3.96
N ILE A 28 10.75 -2.77 -4.76
CA ILE A 28 9.45 -2.12 -4.54
C ILE A 28 8.81 -2.62 -3.24
N THR A 29 8.94 -3.91 -2.93
CA THR A 29 8.45 -4.47 -1.65
C THR A 29 9.12 -3.78 -0.46
N GLU A 30 10.46 -3.57 -0.51
CA GLU A 30 11.19 -2.83 0.52
C GLU A 30 10.72 -1.37 0.63
N LEU A 31 10.53 -0.68 -0.50
CA LEU A 31 10.04 0.70 -0.51
C LEU A 31 8.62 0.82 0.04
N VAL A 32 7.76 -0.18 -0.21
CA VAL A 32 6.42 -0.24 0.37
C VAL A 32 6.53 -0.45 1.89
N ARG A 33 7.42 -1.32 2.36
CA ARG A 33 7.69 -1.49 3.80
C ARG A 33 8.09 -0.17 4.46
N ASP A 34 9.08 0.51 3.90
CA ASP A 34 9.56 1.80 4.40
C ASP A 34 8.43 2.84 4.45
N ARG A 35 7.58 2.90 3.41
CA ARG A 35 6.41 3.80 3.38
C ARG A 35 5.40 3.46 4.46
N LEU A 36 5.10 2.18 4.66
CA LEU A 36 4.17 1.71 5.68
C LEU A 36 4.70 1.97 7.11
N ASP A 37 6.01 2.08 7.30
CA ASP A 37 6.62 2.34 8.59
C ASP A 37 6.85 3.84 8.88
N THR A 38 6.96 4.67 7.83
CA THR A 38 7.30 6.09 7.97
C THR A 38 6.20 7.05 7.58
N VAL A 39 5.55 6.83 6.44
CA VAL A 39 4.55 7.76 5.87
C VAL A 39 3.16 7.47 6.41
N LEU A 40 2.78 6.19 6.50
CA LEU A 40 1.46 5.77 6.97
C LEU A 40 1.13 6.32 8.38
N PRO A 41 2.00 6.20 9.41
CA PRO A 41 1.69 6.76 10.73
C PRO A 41 1.51 8.28 10.73
N LEU A 42 2.30 8.99 9.92
CA LEU A 42 2.19 10.45 9.78
C LEU A 42 0.86 10.83 9.13
N ALA A 43 0.48 10.17 8.04
CA ALA A 43 -0.76 10.44 7.31
C ALA A 43 -2.00 10.19 8.18
N MET A 44 -2.05 9.08 8.92
CA MET A 44 -3.17 8.78 9.82
C MET A 44 -3.28 9.80 10.95
N ARG A 45 -2.15 10.19 11.54
CA ARG A 45 -2.11 11.19 12.62
C ARG A 45 -2.55 12.57 12.14
N GLU A 46 -2.09 13.01 10.97
CA GLU A 46 -2.48 14.30 10.37
C GLU A 46 -3.96 14.35 10.04
N ALA A 47 -4.53 13.24 9.58
CA ALA A 47 -5.96 13.11 9.30
C ALA A 47 -6.82 12.82 10.55
N GLY A 48 -6.21 12.57 11.71
CA GLY A 48 -6.90 12.26 12.96
C GLY A 48 -7.68 10.94 12.93
N LEU A 49 -7.15 9.92 12.24
CA LEU A 49 -7.82 8.64 12.03
C LEU A 49 -7.37 7.60 13.06
N ASP A 50 -8.32 7.00 13.79
CA ASP A 50 -8.03 5.83 14.64
C ASP A 50 -7.97 4.56 13.80
N ILE A 51 -8.81 4.47 12.77
CA ILE A 51 -8.80 3.39 11.77
C ILE A 51 -8.85 3.98 10.37
N TRP A 52 -8.06 3.41 9.45
CA TRP A 52 -8.16 3.70 8.02
C TRP A 52 -8.41 2.41 7.24
N ILE A 53 -9.48 2.40 6.46
CA ILE A 53 -9.90 1.25 5.64
C ILE A 53 -9.75 1.62 4.17
N ILE A 54 -9.03 0.79 3.42
CA ILE A 54 -8.99 0.84 1.95
C ILE A 54 -9.76 -0.37 1.43
N LEU A 55 -10.90 -0.10 0.79
CA LEU A 55 -11.78 -1.10 0.18
C LEU A 55 -11.64 -1.01 -1.34
N CYS A 56 -11.38 -2.13 -2.00
CA CYS A 56 -11.33 -2.19 -3.46
C CYS A 56 -12.19 -3.33 -3.97
N GLN A 57 -13.22 -2.98 -4.74
CA GLN A 57 -14.06 -3.97 -5.41
C GLN A 57 -13.24 -4.73 -6.46
N GLU A 58 -13.76 -5.88 -6.90
CA GLU A 58 -13.16 -6.65 -7.98
C GLU A 58 -12.97 -5.75 -9.22
N GLU A 59 -11.77 -5.76 -9.81
CA GLU A 59 -11.36 -4.93 -10.95
C GLU A 59 -11.45 -3.39 -10.78
N ASP A 60 -11.80 -2.88 -9.58
CA ASP A 60 -11.85 -1.45 -9.26
C ASP A 60 -10.98 -1.13 -8.03
N LEU A 61 -9.67 -1.16 -8.27
CA LEU A 61 -8.66 -0.83 -7.26
C LEU A 61 -8.59 0.68 -7.03
N ASP A 62 -8.75 1.09 -5.77
CA ASP A 62 -8.43 2.45 -5.33
C ASP A 62 -6.96 2.76 -5.67
N PRO A 63 -6.63 3.94 -6.23
CA PRO A 63 -5.26 4.32 -6.57
C PRO A 63 -4.27 4.21 -5.40
N VAL A 64 -4.74 4.45 -4.17
CA VAL A 64 -3.93 4.32 -2.95
C VAL A 64 -3.55 2.87 -2.72
N TYR A 65 -4.44 1.91 -2.97
CA TYR A 65 -4.20 0.48 -2.74
C TYR A 65 -2.90 0.00 -3.40
N LYS A 66 -2.67 0.37 -4.67
CA LYS A 66 -1.46 -0.01 -5.43
C LYS A 66 -0.16 0.52 -4.83
N THR A 67 -0.23 1.55 -4.00
CA THR A 67 0.95 2.11 -3.31
C THR A 67 1.26 1.45 -1.97
N MET A 68 0.35 0.59 -1.51
CA MET A 68 0.36 -0.06 -0.19
C MET A 68 0.67 -1.57 -0.27
N ILE A 69 0.72 -2.16 -1.46
CA ILE A 69 0.97 -3.59 -1.67
C ILE A 69 2.23 -3.86 -2.51
N PRO A 70 2.83 -5.05 -2.42
CA PRO A 70 3.86 -5.48 -3.35
C PRO A 70 3.40 -5.45 -4.81
N MET A 71 4.34 -5.26 -5.73
CA MET A 71 4.06 -5.19 -7.17
C MET A 71 3.50 -6.51 -7.74
N ASP A 72 3.91 -7.65 -7.17
CA ASP A 72 3.63 -8.99 -7.68
C ASP A 72 2.37 -9.64 -7.08
N CYS A 73 1.48 -8.83 -6.49
CA CYS A 73 0.21 -9.30 -5.95
C CYS A 73 -0.85 -9.48 -7.04
N TRP A 74 -1.62 -10.57 -6.92
CA TRP A 74 -2.84 -10.80 -7.69
C TRP A 74 -4.06 -10.53 -6.81
N SER A 75 -4.96 -9.64 -7.25
CA SER A 75 -6.12 -9.15 -6.46
C SER A 75 -7.44 -9.35 -7.22
N PRO A 76 -7.92 -10.59 -7.38
CA PRO A 76 -9.10 -10.93 -8.19
C PRO A 76 -10.42 -10.88 -7.41
N ILE A 77 -10.37 -10.48 -6.14
CA ILE A 77 -11.53 -10.43 -5.24
C ILE A 77 -11.54 -9.08 -4.54
N LEU A 78 -12.59 -8.82 -3.75
CA LEU A 78 -12.64 -7.72 -2.81
C LEU A 78 -11.35 -7.66 -1.95
N GLN A 79 -10.69 -6.51 -1.99
CA GLN A 79 -9.50 -6.22 -1.19
C GLN A 79 -9.87 -5.30 -0.02
N MET A 80 -9.36 -5.63 1.17
CA MET A 80 -9.53 -4.82 2.36
C MET A 80 -8.18 -4.68 3.07
N LEU A 81 -7.59 -3.49 3.00
CA LEU A 81 -6.48 -3.12 3.89
C LEU A 81 -7.06 -2.31 5.06
N ILE A 82 -6.72 -2.70 6.27
CA ILE A 82 -7.19 -2.02 7.49
C ILE A 82 -5.96 -1.62 8.30
N PHE A 83 -5.87 -0.33 8.57
CA PHE A 83 -4.84 0.25 9.40
C PHE A 83 -5.45 0.72 10.71
N VAL A 84 -4.80 0.39 11.82
CA VAL A 84 -5.26 0.75 13.15
C VAL A 84 -4.14 1.50 13.86
N ASP A 85 -4.45 2.69 14.37
CA ASP A 85 -3.57 3.37 15.32
C ASP A 85 -3.65 2.70 16.71
N GLU A 86 -2.52 2.14 17.17
CA GLU A 86 -2.39 1.58 18.53
C GLU A 86 -1.80 2.58 19.53
N GLY A 87 -1.64 3.84 19.11
CA GLY A 87 -0.94 4.87 19.88
C GLY A 87 0.58 4.81 19.69
N ASP A 88 1.27 5.81 20.22
CA ASP A 88 2.74 5.94 20.17
C ASP A 88 3.34 5.85 18.75
N GLY A 89 2.56 6.19 17.73
CA GLY A 89 2.97 6.12 16.33
C GLY A 89 3.04 4.70 15.76
N LYS A 90 2.51 3.69 16.47
CA LYS A 90 2.44 2.31 16.00
C LYS A 90 1.14 2.07 15.26
N ILE A 91 1.25 1.65 14.01
CA ILE A 91 0.10 1.29 13.19
C ILE A 91 0.10 -0.22 12.95
N LYS A 92 -0.98 -0.91 13.37
CA LYS A 92 -1.23 -2.27 12.93
C LYS A 92 -1.82 -2.30 11.53
N LYS A 93 -1.30 -3.23 10.73
CA LYS A 93 -1.56 -3.36 9.30
C LYS A 93 -2.20 -4.71 9.04
N TYR A 94 -3.47 -4.71 8.67
CA TYR A 94 -4.24 -5.92 8.39
C TYR A 94 -4.57 -6.01 6.91
N ASN A 95 -4.41 -7.21 6.36
CA ASN A 95 -4.97 -7.58 5.07
C ASN A 95 -6.09 -8.59 5.31
N VAL A 96 -7.32 -8.17 5.03
CA VAL A 96 -8.53 -9.00 5.13
C VAL A 96 -8.99 -9.40 3.73
N SER A 97 -8.04 -9.91 2.93
CA SER A 97 -8.29 -10.49 1.61
C SER A 97 -7.45 -11.75 1.41
N GLY A 98 -7.77 -12.49 0.36
CA GLY A 98 -7.01 -13.66 -0.07
C GLY A 98 -5.66 -13.34 -0.71
N THR A 99 -5.37 -12.07 -1.01
CA THR A 99 -4.13 -11.67 -1.68
C THR A 99 -2.93 -11.84 -0.75
N ASP A 100 -1.82 -12.37 -1.29
CA ASP A 100 -0.58 -12.52 -0.53
C ASP A 100 0.21 -11.21 -0.53
N THR A 101 0.15 -10.50 0.60
CA THR A 101 0.89 -9.26 0.83
C THR A 101 2.24 -9.51 1.53
N LYS A 102 2.75 -10.74 1.46
CA LYS A 102 4.03 -11.18 2.06
C LYS A 102 4.02 -10.95 3.57
N ASP A 103 5.11 -10.39 4.11
CA ASP A 103 5.31 -10.08 5.53
C ASP A 103 4.85 -8.66 5.93
N LEU A 104 4.23 -7.90 5.01
CA LEU A 104 3.90 -6.50 5.25
C LEU A 104 2.63 -6.31 6.12
N TYR A 105 1.79 -7.33 6.25
CA TYR A 105 0.49 -7.27 6.93
C TYR A 105 0.21 -8.52 7.76
N GLU A 106 -0.51 -8.34 8.87
CA GLU A 106 -1.22 -9.42 9.54
C GLU A 106 -2.40 -9.88 8.66
N ARG A 107 -2.56 -11.21 8.49
CA ARG A 107 -3.57 -11.80 7.60
C ARG A 107 -4.56 -12.64 8.41
N PRO A 108 -5.51 -12.02 9.14
CA PRO A 108 -6.51 -12.75 9.92
C PRO A 108 -7.49 -13.54 9.04
N TYR A 109 -7.49 -13.30 7.73
CA TYR A 109 -8.24 -14.05 6.73
C TYR A 109 -7.34 -14.41 5.54
N ILE A 110 -7.40 -15.66 5.09
CA ILE A 110 -6.65 -16.18 3.94
C ILE A 110 -7.60 -17.03 3.08
N GLY A 111 -8.67 -16.40 2.58
CA GLY A 111 -9.67 -17.06 1.75
C GLY A 111 -10.13 -16.19 0.58
N GLN A 112 -11.05 -16.72 -0.23
CA GLN A 112 -11.54 -16.07 -1.45
C GLN A 112 -13.02 -15.65 -1.38
N LEU A 113 -13.70 -15.97 -0.29
CA LEU A 113 -15.11 -15.68 -0.07
C LEU A 113 -15.28 -14.29 0.55
N GLU A 114 -16.01 -13.41 -0.12
CA GLU A 114 -16.27 -12.04 0.32
C GLU A 114 -17.07 -12.01 1.63
N GLU A 115 -18.10 -12.85 1.75
CA GLU A 115 -18.98 -12.89 2.91
C GLU A 115 -18.26 -13.24 4.22
N LYS A 116 -17.05 -13.81 4.12
CA LYS A 116 -16.18 -14.11 5.26
C LYS A 116 -15.22 -12.98 5.64
N GLN A 117 -15.02 -11.99 4.76
CA GLN A 117 -14.18 -10.81 5.04
C GLN A 117 -14.90 -9.84 5.98
N TRP A 118 -16.19 -9.58 5.71
CA TRP A 118 -16.99 -8.61 6.47
C TRP A 118 -17.05 -8.86 7.99
N PRO A 119 -17.26 -10.10 8.48
CA PRO A 119 -17.22 -10.39 9.91
C PRO A 119 -15.87 -10.07 10.57
N VAL A 120 -14.76 -10.28 9.85
CA VAL A 120 -13.41 -9.98 10.35
C VAL A 120 -13.20 -8.47 10.48
N LEU A 121 -13.66 -7.69 9.48
CA LEU A 121 -13.64 -6.23 9.57
C LEU A 121 -14.48 -5.75 10.76
N LEU A 122 -15.70 -6.26 10.92
CA LEU A 122 -16.59 -5.88 12.03
C LEU A 122 -15.95 -6.19 13.39
N ASP A 123 -15.33 -7.36 13.55
CA ASP A 123 -14.62 -7.74 14.76
C ASP A 123 -13.43 -6.82 15.06
N LEU A 124 -12.62 -6.50 14.04
CA LEU A 124 -11.47 -5.59 14.18
C LEU A 124 -11.87 -4.19 14.62
N VAL A 125 -12.94 -3.64 14.05
CA VAL A 125 -13.48 -2.31 14.39
C VAL A 125 -14.12 -2.33 15.77
N SER A 126 -15.00 -3.30 16.04
CA SER A 126 -15.78 -3.35 17.29
C SER A 126 -14.89 -3.52 18.52
N LYS A 127 -13.81 -4.31 18.42
CA LYS A 127 -12.86 -4.51 19.53
C LYS A 127 -12.08 -3.26 19.91
N ARG A 128 -12.04 -2.26 19.04
CA ARG A 128 -11.19 -1.07 19.19
C ARG A 128 -11.98 0.19 19.49
N ASP A 129 -13.29 0.18 19.25
CA ASP A 129 -14.19 1.31 19.52
C ASP A 129 -13.61 2.66 19.04
N PRO A 130 -13.27 2.77 17.73
CA PRO A 130 -12.63 3.98 17.21
C PRO A 130 -13.58 5.17 17.23
N LYS A 131 -13.04 6.37 17.45
CA LYS A 131 -13.78 7.63 17.33
C LYS A 131 -13.85 8.09 15.88
N THR A 132 -12.80 7.86 15.10
CA THR A 132 -12.69 8.31 13.70
C THR A 132 -12.24 7.18 12.78
N ILE A 133 -13.02 6.93 11.74
CA ILE A 133 -12.69 5.98 10.68
C ILE A 133 -12.60 6.70 9.34
N GLY A 134 -11.45 6.61 8.69
CA GLY A 134 -11.27 7.02 7.29
C GLY A 134 -11.56 5.85 6.37
N VAL A 135 -12.21 6.09 5.23
CA VAL A 135 -12.52 5.06 4.24
C VAL A 135 -12.14 5.54 2.85
N ASN A 136 -11.33 4.75 2.17
CA ASN A 136 -11.02 4.86 0.75
C ASN A 136 -11.76 3.75 0.00
N ILE A 137 -12.43 4.12 -1.09
CA ILE A 137 -13.10 3.20 -1.99
C ILE A 137 -12.82 3.64 -3.43
N GLY A 138 -12.71 2.66 -4.33
CA GLY A 138 -12.58 2.87 -5.77
C GLY A 138 -13.64 3.83 -6.33
N THR A 139 -13.35 4.44 -7.48
CA THR A 139 -14.29 5.35 -8.12
C THR A 139 -15.44 4.52 -8.66
N VAL A 140 -16.64 4.68 -8.11
CA VAL A 140 -17.82 3.95 -8.58
C VAL A 140 -18.01 4.17 -10.08
N LYS A 141 -17.57 3.22 -10.91
CA LYS A 141 -17.86 3.20 -12.34
C LYS A 141 -19.22 2.58 -12.55
N TRP A 142 -20.25 3.43 -12.56
CA TRP A 142 -21.50 3.09 -13.20
C TRP A 142 -21.28 3.06 -14.72
N SER A 143 -20.99 1.89 -15.30
CA SER A 143 -21.34 1.68 -16.71
C SER A 143 -22.85 1.42 -16.76
N GLY A 144 -23.61 2.51 -16.73
CA GLY A 144 -25.06 2.55 -16.72
C GLY A 144 -25.54 3.99 -16.81
N SER A 145 -25.13 4.70 -17.85
CA SER A 145 -25.69 5.98 -18.30
C SER A 145 -25.67 6.03 -19.82
#